data_AF-A0AAE1HVV3-F1
#
_entry.id   AF-A0AAE1HVV3-F1
#
_cell.length_a   1.000
_cell.length_b   1.000
_cell.length_c   1.000
_cell.angle_alpha   90.00
_cell.angle_beta   90.00
_cell.angle_gamma   90.00
#
_symmetry.space_group_name_H-M   'P 1'
#
loop_
_entity.id
_entity.type
_entity.pdbx_description
1 polymer ?
#
loop_
_entity_poly.entity_id
_entity_poly.type
_entity_poly.pdbx_seq_one_letter_code
_entity_poly.pdbx_strand_id
1 'polypeptide(L)'
;MPPVGSLRFMPPVSGALWQGVRLAEHFAPVCPQRLPDVANETAARERMPRGRLDTLRRLLPHLQHQDEDCLYLNIYAPSQVPGWKDLDMNCS
;
A
#
# COMPACT_ATOMS: atom_id res chain seq x y z
N MET A 1 -0.98 14.00 9.55
CA MET A 1 0.48 13.92 9.77
C MET A 1 0.85 12.44 9.92
N PRO A 2 2.09 12.03 9.64
CA PRO A 2 2.50 10.63 9.78
C PRO A 2 2.48 10.18 11.24
N PRO A 3 2.13 8.91 11.54
CA PRO A 3 2.01 8.39 12.91
C PRO A 3 3.37 8.01 13.53
N VAL A 4 4.35 8.91 13.41
CA VAL A 4 5.73 8.73 13.87
C VAL A 4 6.02 9.53 15.15
N GLY A 5 7.06 9.16 15.89
CA GLY A 5 7.52 9.91 17.06
C GLY A 5 6.43 10.08 18.13
N SER A 6 6.10 11.33 18.46
CA SER A 6 5.06 11.65 19.47
C SER A 6 3.64 11.27 19.04
N LEU A 7 3.42 10.96 17.75
CA LEU A 7 2.13 10.51 17.23
C LEU A 7 2.04 8.97 17.16
N ARG A 8 3.09 8.25 17.53
CA ARG A 8 3.06 6.77 17.58
C ARG A 8 2.04 6.34 18.64
N PHE A 9 1.21 5.36 18.29
CA PHE A 9 0.11 4.82 19.13
C PHE A 9 -1.02 5.81 19.44
N MET A 10 -1.04 6.98 18.80
CA MET A 10 -2.16 7.90 18.86
C MET A 10 -3.17 7.60 17.74
N PRO A 11 -4.45 8.02 17.89
CA PRO A 11 -5.39 8.00 16.78
C PRO A 11 -4.83 8.73 15.55
N PRO A 12 -5.17 8.28 14.33
CA PRO A 12 -4.71 8.96 13.12
C PRO A 12 -5.22 10.41 13.11
N VAL A 13 -4.33 11.33 12.77
CA VAL A 13 -4.64 12.76 12.67
C VAL A 13 -4.72 13.17 11.21
N SER A 14 -5.50 14.21 10.91
CA SER A 14 -5.71 14.71 9.55
C SER A 14 -4.39 14.88 8.78
N GLY A 15 -4.41 14.50 7.50
CA GLY A 15 -3.30 14.71 6.58
C GLY A 15 -2.92 16.19 6.52
N ALA A 16 -1.64 16.47 6.25
CA ALA A 16 -1.22 17.84 6.01
C ALA A 16 -1.89 18.35 4.73
N LEU A 17 -2.42 19.57 4.77
CA LEU A 17 -2.82 20.26 3.55
C LEU A 17 -1.57 20.49 2.71
N TRP A 18 -1.68 20.25 1.40
CA TRP A 18 -0.62 20.56 0.44
C TRP A 18 -1.09 21.69 -0.48
N GLN A 19 -0.14 22.43 -1.03
CA GLN A 19 -0.40 23.44 -2.05
C GLN A 19 0.02 22.88 -3.41
N GLY A 20 -0.73 23.21 -4.47
CA GLY A 20 -0.45 22.75 -5.83
C GLY A 20 -0.81 21.28 -6.07
N VAL A 21 -0.16 20.70 -7.09
CA VAL A 21 -0.41 19.32 -7.55
C VAL A 21 0.59 18.36 -6.92
N ARG A 22 0.12 17.19 -6.47
CA ARG A 22 0.96 16.08 -6.02
C ARG A 22 0.82 14.91 -6.99
N LEU A 23 1.95 14.43 -7.50
CA LEU A 23 1.98 13.24 -8.36
C LEU A 23 1.74 11.97 -7.52
N ALA A 24 0.82 11.13 -7.98
CA ALA A 24 0.40 9.89 -7.31
C ALA A 24 0.63 8.65 -8.21
N GLU A 25 1.80 8.60 -8.86
CA GLU A 25 2.16 7.56 -9.84
C GLU A 25 2.85 6.34 -9.22
N HIS A 26 3.29 6.44 -7.97
CA HIS A 26 4.07 5.43 -7.27
C HIS A 26 3.40 5.04 -5.96
N PHE A 27 3.52 3.77 -5.58
CA PHE A 27 3.07 3.30 -4.28
C PHE A 27 3.92 3.88 -3.16
N ALA A 28 3.25 4.34 -2.11
CA ALA A 28 3.89 4.72 -0.85
C ALA A 28 4.41 3.48 -0.09
N PRO A 29 5.28 3.66 0.93
CA PRO A 29 5.74 2.56 1.77
C PRO A 29 4.57 1.80 2.41
N VAL A 30 4.73 0.49 2.56
CA VAL A 30 3.78 -0.31 3.36
C VAL A 30 4.10 -0.17 4.84
N CYS A 31 3.11 -0.42 5.70
CA CYS A 31 3.36 -0.37 7.14
C CYS A 31 4.33 -1.48 7.61
N PRO A 32 5.05 -1.27 8.73
CA PRO A 32 5.97 -2.26 9.26
C PRO A 32 5.20 -3.54 9.64
N GLN A 33 5.57 -4.65 9.01
CA GLN A 33 4.91 -5.94 9.16
C GLN A 33 5.94 -7.08 9.12
N ARG A 34 5.68 -8.13 9.90
CA ARG A 34 6.52 -9.33 9.88
C ARG A 34 6.13 -10.19 8.68
N LEU A 35 6.94 -10.14 7.62
CA LEU A 35 6.71 -10.95 6.43
C LEU A 35 7.04 -12.43 6.68
N PRO A 36 6.25 -13.38 6.15
CA PRO A 36 6.59 -14.79 6.19
C PRO A 36 7.87 -15.08 5.39
N ASP A 37 8.77 -15.89 5.96
CA ASP A 37 9.90 -16.41 5.20
C ASP A 37 9.44 -17.50 4.23
N VAL A 38 9.71 -17.27 2.94
CA VAL A 38 9.39 -18.17 1.83
C VAL A 38 10.62 -18.56 1.02
N ALA A 39 11.83 -18.24 1.51
CA ALA A 39 13.07 -18.55 0.82
C ALA A 39 13.25 -20.06 0.64
N ASN A 40 12.87 -20.85 1.65
CA ASN A 40 12.85 -22.30 1.59
C ASN A 40 11.43 -22.81 1.28
N GLU A 41 11.21 -23.28 0.04
CA GLU A 41 9.90 -23.78 -0.39
C GLU A 41 9.41 -24.98 0.42
N THR A 42 10.29 -25.93 0.73
CA THR A 42 9.92 -27.15 1.47
C THR A 42 9.41 -26.77 2.86
N ALA A 43 10.18 -25.96 3.59
CA ALA A 43 9.81 -25.49 4.93
C ALA A 43 8.57 -24.58 4.90
N ALA A 44 8.41 -23.76 3.86
CA ALA A 44 7.21 -22.93 3.71
C ALA A 44 5.96 -23.78 3.48
N ARG A 45 6.04 -24.83 2.66
CA ARG A 45 4.92 -25.74 2.36
C ARG A 45 4.46 -26.58 3.53
N GLU A 46 5.34 -26.86 4.49
CA GLU A 46 4.96 -27.48 5.76
C GLU A 46 4.05 -26.55 6.59
N ARG A 47 4.24 -25.23 6.46
CA ARG A 47 3.53 -24.22 7.25
C ARG A 47 2.32 -23.62 6.53
N MET A 48 2.28 -23.66 5.20
CA MET A 48 1.17 -23.09 4.42
C MET A 48 0.88 -23.81 3.10
N PRO A 49 -0.38 -23.76 2.61
CA PRO A 49 -0.74 -24.34 1.31
C PRO A 49 -0.01 -23.69 0.13
N ARG A 50 0.13 -24.44 -0.98
CA ARG A 50 0.77 -23.98 -2.23
C ARG A 50 0.21 -22.65 -2.74
N GLY A 51 -1.12 -22.52 -2.81
CA GLY A 51 -1.76 -21.29 -3.31
C GLY A 51 -1.38 -20.06 -2.48
N ARG A 52 -1.28 -20.19 -1.15
CA ARG A 52 -0.84 -19.10 -0.27
C ARG A 52 0.62 -18.74 -0.51
N LEU A 53 1.49 -19.74 -0.67
CA LEU A 53 2.90 -19.53 -0.99
C LEU A 53 3.06 -18.78 -2.32
N ASP A 54 2.31 -19.17 -3.35
CA ASP A 54 2.34 -18.53 -4.66
C ASP A 54 1.82 -17.09 -4.61
N THR A 55 0.75 -16.83 -3.86
CA THR A 55 0.26 -15.46 -3.61
C THR A 55 1.32 -14.62 -2.90
N LEU A 56 1.94 -15.13 -1.84
CA LEU A 56 2.98 -14.39 -1.11
C LEU A 56 4.18 -14.08 -1.98
N ARG A 57 4.66 -15.04 -2.78
CA ARG A 57 5.77 -14.83 -3.72
C ARG A 57 5.51 -13.67 -4.69
N ARG A 58 4.27 -13.49 -5.15
CA ARG A 58 3.87 -12.38 -6.02
C ARG A 58 3.82 -11.05 -5.27
N LEU A 59 3.40 -11.06 -4.00
CA LEU A 59 3.24 -9.84 -3.20
C LEU A 59 4.56 -9.32 -2.62
N LEU A 60 5.48 -10.20 -2.24
CA LEU A 60 6.70 -9.85 -1.50
C LEU A 60 7.54 -8.72 -2.14
N PRO A 61 7.72 -8.63 -3.47
CA PRO A 61 8.44 -7.50 -4.07
C PRO A 61 7.80 -6.13 -3.74
N HIS A 62 6.48 -6.09 -3.58
CA HIS A 62 5.74 -4.87 -3.24
C HIS A 62 5.74 -4.55 -1.74
N LEU A 63 6.26 -5.44 -0.89
CA LEU A 63 6.27 -5.29 0.57
C LEU A 63 7.67 -4.99 1.14
N GLN A 64 8.67 -4.77 0.28
CA GLN A 64 10.07 -4.56 0.68
C GLN A 64 10.28 -3.19 1.34
N HIS A 65 9.59 -2.16 0.86
CA HIS A 65 9.72 -0.80 1.37
C HIS A 65 8.73 -0.57 2.50
N GLN A 66 9.20 -0.72 3.75
CA GLN A 66 8.37 -0.55 4.94
C GLN A 66 8.79 0.69 5.74
N ASP A 67 7.80 1.46 6.18
CA ASP A 67 8.02 2.66 7.01
C ASP A 67 6.82 2.88 7.96
N GLU A 68 7.03 3.56 9.08
CA GLU A 68 5.92 4.00 9.95
C GLU A 68 5.09 5.13 9.31
N ASP A 69 5.67 5.91 8.39
CA ASP A 69 4.90 6.77 7.48
C ASP A 69 4.30 5.96 6.31
N CYS A 70 3.24 5.21 6.60
CA CYS A 70 2.58 4.31 5.65
C CYS A 70 1.08 4.59 5.44
N LEU A 71 0.54 5.68 5.99
CA LEU A 71 -0.90 5.97 5.95
C LEU A 71 -1.31 6.64 4.63
N TYR A 72 -1.20 5.90 3.54
CA TYR A 72 -1.55 6.31 2.18
C TYR A 72 -2.62 5.39 1.57
N LEU A 73 -3.34 5.91 0.58
CA LEU A 73 -4.40 5.19 -0.13
C LEU A 73 -4.15 5.26 -1.62
N ASN A 74 -4.55 4.21 -2.33
CA ASN A 74 -4.55 4.14 -3.79
C ASN A 74 -6.00 4.12 -4.28
N ILE A 75 -6.32 4.94 -5.28
CA ILE A 75 -7.66 5.03 -5.86
C ILE A 75 -7.58 4.56 -7.30
N TYR A 76 -8.47 3.64 -7.68
CA TYR A 76 -8.59 3.13 -9.04
C TYR A 76 -9.96 3.52 -9.59
N ALA A 77 -9.95 4.27 -10.69
CA ALA A 77 -11.15 4.70 -11.39
C ALA A 77 -11.01 4.39 -12.90
N PRO A 78 -12.11 4.08 -13.59
CA PRO A 78 -12.09 3.91 -15.05
C PRO A 78 -11.70 5.22 -15.74
N SER A 79 -10.84 5.13 -16.76
CA SER A 79 -10.31 6.31 -17.46
C SER A 79 -11.34 7.05 -18.32
N GLN A 80 -12.40 6.36 -18.77
CA GLN A 80 -13.44 6.92 -19.62
C GLN A 80 -14.76 6.20 -19.34
N VAL A 81 -15.76 6.92 -18.81
CA VAL A 81 -17.12 6.38 -18.65
C VAL A 81 -18.08 7.26 -19.44
N PRO A 82 -18.68 6.75 -20.55
CA PRO A 82 -19.70 7.50 -21.28
C PRO A 82 -20.88 7.81 -20.36
N GLY A 83 -21.12 9.08 -20.06
CA GLY A 83 -22.29 9.54 -19.29
C GLY A 83 -22.06 9.84 -17.80
N TRP A 84 -20.86 9.61 -17.26
CA TRP A 84 -20.51 10.01 -15.88
C TRP A 84 -19.56 11.20 -15.92
N LYS A 85 -20.13 12.40 -16.07
CA LYS A 85 -19.38 13.67 -16.12
C LYS A 85 -18.93 14.17 -14.74
N ASP A 86 -19.35 13.49 -13.67
CA ASP A 86 -19.10 13.93 -12.29
C ASP A 86 -17.88 13.24 -11.66
N LEU A 87 -17.24 12.31 -12.38
CA LEU A 87 -16.01 11.62 -11.98
C LEU A 87 -14.84 12.05 -12.86
N ASP A 88 -14.66 13.36 -13.03
CA ASP A 88 -13.44 13.93 -13.62
C ASP A 88 -12.30 13.84 -12.60
N MET A 89 -11.93 12.62 -12.20
CA MET A 89 -10.59 12.33 -11.71
C MET A 89 -9.68 12.39 -12.93
N ASN A 90 -9.24 13.60 -13.29
CA ASN A 90 -8.15 13.77 -14.24
C ASN A 90 -6.91 13.10 -13.66
N CYS A 91 -6.69 11.83 -14.02
CA CYS A 91 -5.38 11.20 -13.93
C CYS A 91 -4.46 11.98 -14.87
N SER A 92 -3.80 13.00 -14.31
CA SER A 92 -2.76 13.80 -14.94
C SER A 92 -1.40 13.18 -14.63
#